data_AF-A0A2N2KKQ8-F1
#
_entry.id   AF-A0A2N2KKQ8-F1
#
_cell.length_a   1.000
_cell.length_b   1.000
_cell.length_c   1.000
_cell.angle_alpha   90.00
_cell.angle_beta   90.00
_cell.angle_gamma   90.00
#
_symmetry.space_group_name_H-M   'P 1'
#
loop_
_entity.id
_entity.type
_entity.pdbx_description
1 polymer ?
#
loop_
_entity_poly.entity_id
_entity_poly.type
_entity_poly.pdbx_seq_one_letter_code
_entity_poly.pdbx_strand_id
1 'polypeptide(L)'
;MTRQEIEKEIKNIFRREFEVEDPDMDVNLRDAYGFDSIDAIELLLEIEKLLGFELTQEEKKQAMDIRTINQICDYIEMIIRKRAVSAKGK
;
A
#
# COMPACT_ATOMS: atom_id res chain seq x y z
N MET A 1 5.02 -1.45 -12.85
CA MET A 1 5.10 -0.21 -12.05
C MET A 1 6.49 -0.08 -11.48
N THR A 2 7.04 1.13 -11.49
CA THR A 2 8.29 1.47 -10.78
C THR A 2 7.97 2.01 -9.38
N ARG A 3 8.96 2.09 -8.48
CA ARG A 3 8.77 2.65 -7.13
C ARG A 3 8.13 4.05 -7.18
N GLN A 4 8.62 4.91 -8.06
CA GLN A 4 8.08 6.27 -8.26
C GLN A 4 6.60 6.29 -8.65
N GLU A 5 6.15 5.32 -9.43
CA GLU A 5 4.73 5.20 -9.76
C GLU A 5 3.91 4.75 -8.56
N ILE A 6 4.41 3.78 -7.78
CA ILE A 6 3.75 3.33 -6.56
C ILE A 6 3.62 4.50 -5.58
N GLU A 7 4.69 5.24 -5.34
CA GLU A 7 4.70 6.41 -4.46
C GLU A 7 3.68 7.46 -4.89
N LYS A 8 3.61 7.75 -6.20
CA LYS A 8 2.65 8.70 -6.75
C LYS A 8 1.20 8.23 -6.56
N GLU A 9 0.92 6.95 -6.83
CA GLU A 9 -0.42 6.40 -6.65
C GLU A 9 -0.82 6.37 -5.17
N ILE A 10 0.09 5.99 -4.27
CA ILE A 10 -0.18 6.00 -2.83
C ILE A 10 -0.42 7.41 -2.33
N LYS A 11 0.40 8.40 -2.71
CA LYS A 11 0.12 9.80 -2.39
C LYS A 11 -1.24 10.27 -2.92
N ASN A 12 -1.66 9.79 -4.09
CA ASN A 12 -2.96 10.11 -4.66
C ASN A 12 -4.13 9.46 -3.88
N ILE A 13 -3.97 8.22 -3.42
CA ILE A 13 -4.94 7.55 -2.53
C ILE A 13 -5.04 8.29 -1.20
N PHE A 14 -3.90 8.61 -0.57
CA PHE A 14 -3.85 9.40 0.67
C PHE A 14 -4.54 10.76 0.54
N ARG A 15 -4.39 11.42 -0.60
CA ARG A 15 -5.07 12.68 -0.87
C ARG A 15 -6.59 12.54 -1.05
N ARG A 16 -7.04 11.49 -1.74
CA ARG A 16 -8.46 11.30 -2.12
C ARG A 16 -9.29 10.70 -1.01
N GLU A 17 -8.78 9.65 -0.39
CA GLU A 17 -9.52 8.84 0.59
C GLU A 17 -9.28 9.36 2.02
N PHE A 18 -8.08 9.86 2.31
CA PHE A 18 -7.68 10.24 3.66
C PHE A 18 -7.49 11.76 3.84
N GLU A 19 -7.74 12.55 2.80
CA GLU A 19 -7.57 14.01 2.77
C GLU A 19 -6.17 14.48 3.23
N VAL A 20 -5.15 13.61 3.10
CA VAL A 20 -3.77 13.93 3.49
C VAL A 20 -3.00 14.47 2.29
N GLU A 21 -2.70 15.76 2.32
CA GLU A 21 -1.86 16.41 1.32
C GLU A 21 -0.37 16.27 1.66
N ASP A 22 0.40 15.77 0.69
CA ASP A 22 1.84 15.47 0.78
C ASP A 22 2.26 14.73 2.07
N PRO A 23 1.83 13.46 2.22
CA PRO A 23 2.18 12.71 3.40
C PRO A 23 3.68 12.40 3.46
N ASP A 24 4.23 12.47 4.67
CA ASP A 24 5.61 12.13 4.95
C ASP A 24 5.78 10.60 4.90
N MET A 25 6.89 10.14 4.32
CA MET A 25 7.06 8.73 3.96
C MET A 25 7.54 7.87 5.13
N ASP A 26 8.20 8.50 6.10
CA ASP A 26 8.87 7.83 7.22
C ASP A 26 8.13 7.99 8.55
N VAL A 27 7.06 8.78 8.59
CA VAL A 27 6.26 8.98 9.81
C VAL A 27 5.32 7.80 10.06
N ASN A 28 5.04 7.55 11.33
CA ASN A 28 4.03 6.58 11.72
C ASN A 28 2.64 7.14 11.36
N LEU A 29 1.95 6.47 10.44
CA LEU A 29 0.62 6.85 9.94
C LEU A 29 -0.39 7.03 11.07
N ARG A 30 -0.34 6.15 12.07
CA ARG A 30 -1.27 6.21 13.21
C ARG A 30 -1.04 7.45 14.08
N ASP A 31 0.23 7.77 14.35
CA ASP A 31 0.58 8.90 15.21
C ASP A 31 0.48 10.24 14.47
N ALA A 32 0.85 10.28 13.19
CA ALA A 32 0.90 11.50 12.39
C ALA A 32 -0.45 11.87 11.76
N TYR A 33 -1.21 10.88 11.29
CA TYR A 33 -2.45 11.09 10.54
C TYR A 33 -3.69 10.47 11.21
N GLY A 34 -3.53 9.85 12.40
CA GLY A 34 -4.65 9.23 13.10
C GLY A 34 -5.13 7.92 12.47
N PHE A 35 -4.32 7.33 11.57
CA PHE A 35 -4.67 6.14 10.79
C PHE A 35 -5.07 4.97 11.68
N ASP A 36 -6.32 4.53 11.56
CA ASP A 36 -6.91 3.48 12.37
C ASP A 36 -7.06 2.13 11.62
N SER A 37 -7.74 1.18 12.24
CA SER A 37 -7.95 -0.15 11.65
C SER A 37 -8.91 -0.13 10.44
N ILE A 38 -9.84 0.82 10.39
CA ILE A 38 -10.77 1.02 9.27
C ILE A 38 -9.99 1.61 8.10
N ASP A 39 -9.19 2.64 8.35
CA ASP A 39 -8.33 3.26 7.34
C ASP A 39 -7.38 2.24 6.69
N ALA A 40 -6.81 1.35 7.50
CA ALA A 40 -5.96 0.26 7.00
C ALA A 40 -6.71 -0.70 6.06
N ILE A 41 -7.98 -0.99 6.33
CA ILE A 41 -8.81 -1.84 5.47
C ILE A 41 -9.13 -1.12 4.16
N GLU A 42 -9.50 0.16 4.22
CA GLU A 42 -9.81 0.96 3.02
C GLU A 42 -8.58 1.13 2.12
N LEU A 43 -7.42 1.41 2.71
CA LEU A 43 -6.15 1.45 1.99
C LEU A 43 -5.84 0.11 1.31
N LEU A 44 -6.09 -1.01 1.99
CA LEU A 44 -5.89 -2.34 1.41
C LEU A 44 -6.81 -2.58 0.20
N LEU A 45 -8.06 -2.13 0.27
CA LEU A 45 -9.01 -2.23 -0.85
C LEU A 45 -8.55 -1.39 -2.04
N GLU A 46 -8.05 -0.18 -1.82
CA GLU A 46 -7.50 0.66 -2.90
C GLU A 46 -6.23 0.05 -3.52
N ILE A 47 -5.37 -0.57 -2.71
CA ILE A 47 -4.21 -1.30 -3.20
C ILE A 47 -4.62 -2.51 -4.05
N GLU A 48 -5.64 -3.27 -3.64
CA GLU A 48 -6.20 -4.39 -4.44
C GLU A 48 -6.74 -3.91 -5.79
N LYS A 49 -7.46 -2.78 -5.80
CA LYS A 49 -7.95 -2.15 -7.04
C LYS A 49 -6.80 -1.70 -7.93
N LEU A 50 -5.77 -1.06 -7.36
CA LEU A 50 -4.57 -0.62 -8.08
C LEU A 50 -3.82 -1.79 -8.70
N LEU A 51 -3.69 -2.90 -7.97
CA LEU A 51 -3.01 -4.11 -8.42
C LEU A 51 -3.86 -4.91 -9.42
N GLY A 52 -5.17 -4.73 -9.41
CA GLY A 52 -6.13 -5.46 -10.25
C GLY A 52 -6.37 -6.90 -9.80
N PHE A 53 -6.02 -7.25 -8.57
CA PHE A 53 -6.28 -8.56 -7.98
C PHE A 53 -6.40 -8.48 -6.46
N GLU A 54 -7.09 -9.46 -5.88
CA GLU A 54 -7.23 -9.58 -4.44
C GLU A 54 -5.94 -10.11 -3.80
N LEU A 55 -5.58 -9.52 -2.67
CA LEU A 55 -4.51 -9.97 -1.81
C LEU A 55 -4.94 -11.22 -1.05
N THR A 56 -4.01 -12.15 -0.90
CA THR A 56 -4.21 -13.34 -0.08
C THR A 56 -4.27 -12.99 1.41
N GLN A 57 -4.79 -13.90 2.24
CA GLN A 57 -4.85 -13.68 3.69
C GLN A 57 -3.48 -13.44 4.32
N GLU A 58 -2.43 -14.09 3.81
CA GLU A 58 -1.05 -13.90 4.28
C GLU A 58 -0.53 -12.50 3.92
N GLU A 59 -0.78 -12.05 2.69
CA GLU A 59 -0.47 -10.69 2.22
C GLU A 59 -1.20 -9.65 3.09
N LYS A 60 -2.52 -9.81 3.30
CA LYS A 60 -3.31 -8.93 4.18
C LYS A 60 -2.75 -8.86 5.61
N LYS A 61 -2.31 -9.99 6.16
CA LYS A 61 -1.70 -10.03 7.48
C LYS A 61 -0.38 -9.24 7.53
N GLN A 62 0.47 -9.35 6.51
CA GLN A 62 1.70 -8.56 6.42
C GLN A 62 1.42 -7.05 6.34
N ALA A 63 0.36 -6.67 5.64
CA ALA A 63 -0.05 -5.28 5.57
C ALA A 63 -0.47 -4.69 6.93
N MET A 64 -0.98 -5.51 7.86
CA MET A 64 -1.38 -5.05 9.20
C MET A 64 -0.20 -4.58 10.07
N ASP A 65 1.02 -5.03 9.78
CA ASP A 65 2.22 -4.61 10.51
C ASP A 65 2.83 -3.30 9.96
N ILE A 66 2.31 -2.80 8.84
CA ILE A 66 2.82 -1.59 8.17
C ILE A 66 2.43 -0.34 8.96
N ARG A 67 3.41 0.55 9.16
CA ARG A 67 3.25 1.80 9.93
C ARG A 67 3.61 3.04 9.14
N THR A 68 4.30 2.92 8.02
CA THR A 68 4.83 4.05 7.24
C THR A 68 4.50 3.89 5.76
N ILE A 69 4.46 5.00 5.01
CA ILE A 69 4.22 4.94 3.56
C ILE A 69 5.36 4.27 2.82
N ASN A 70 6.61 4.44 3.29
CA ASN A 70 7.74 3.71 2.73
C ASN A 70 7.52 2.20 2.80
N GLN A 71 7.05 1.68 3.93
CA GLN A 71 6.70 0.27 4.08
C GLN A 71 5.54 -0.17 3.18
N ILE A 72 4.53 0.69 2.96
CA ILE A 72 3.45 0.41 1.99
C ILE A 72 4.04 0.27 0.59
N CYS A 73 4.91 1.18 0.18
CA CYS A 73 5.54 1.16 -1.14
C CYS A 73 6.41 -0.10 -1.32
N ASP A 74 7.21 -0.44 -0.32
CA ASP A 74 8.04 -1.65 -0.32
C ASP A 74 7.19 -2.92 -0.42
N TYR A 75 6.07 -2.96 0.32
CA TYR A 75 5.13 -4.07 0.30
C TYR A 75 4.49 -4.27 -1.08
N ILE A 76 4.01 -3.18 -1.71
CA ILE A 76 3.45 -3.23 -3.07
C ILE A 76 4.51 -3.67 -4.07
N GLU A 77 5.74 -3.15 -3.98
CA GLU A 77 6.84 -3.58 -4.83
C GLU A 77 7.13 -5.08 -4.68
N MET A 78 7.14 -5.59 -3.43
CA MET A 78 7.33 -7.00 -3.14
C MET A 78 6.24 -7.86 -3.81
N ILE A 79 4.97 -7.46 -3.70
CA ILE A 79 3.85 -8.20 -4.30
C ILE A 79 3.98 -8.21 -5.83
N ILE A 80 4.21 -7.05 -6.45
CA ILE A 80 4.35 -6.94 -7.90
C ILE A 80 5.50 -7.83 -8.39
N ARG A 81 6.65 -7.81 -7.70
CA ARG A 81 7.79 -8.71 -8.00
C ARG A 81 7.40 -10.18 -7.85
N LYS A 82 6.74 -10.56 -6.75
CA LYS A 82 6.30 -11.94 -6.47
C LYS A 82 5.36 -12.45 -7.57
N ARG A 83 4.41 -11.62 -8.01
CA ARG A 83 3.47 -11.95 -9.08
C ARG A 83 4.14 -11.99 -10.46
N ALA A 84 5.09 -11.08 -10.74
CA ALA A 84 5.87 -11.10 -11.98
C ALA A 84 6.72 -12.39 -12.13
N VAL A 85 7.22 -12.93 -11.02
CA VAL A 85 7.95 -14.21 -11.00
C VAL A 85 6.99 -15.39 -11.23
N SER A 86 5.83 -15.41 -10.56
CA SER A 86 4.82 -16.47 -10.76
C SER A 86 4.25 -16.51 -12.18
N ALA A 87 4.16 -15.37 -12.88
CA ALA A 87 3.69 -15.32 -14.26
C ALA A 87 4.70 -15.83 -15.29
N LYS A 88 6.00 -15.84 -14.99
CA LYS A 88 7.07 -16.33 -15.88
C LYS A 88 7.38 -17.83 -15.74
N GLY A 89 6.73 -18.52 -14.81
CA GLY A 89 6.95 -19.94 -14.51
C GLY A 89 5.89 -20.90 -15.08
N LYS A 90 5.02 -20.44 -16.00
CA LYS A 90 4.00 -21.27 -16.65
C LYS A 90 4.24 -21.39 -18.15
#